data_AF-A0A7S2ASN2-F1
#
_entry.id   AF-A0A7S2ASN2-F1
#
_cell.length_a   1.000
_cell.length_b   1.000
_cell.length_c   1.000
_cell.angle_alpha   90.00
_cell.angle_beta   90.00
_cell.angle_gamma   90.00
#
_symmetry.space_group_name_H-M   'P 1'
#
loop_
_entity.id
_entity.type
_entity.pdbx_description
1 polymer ?
#
loop_
_entity_poly.entity_id
_entity_poly.type
_entity_poly.pdbx_seq_one_letter_code
_entity_poly.pdbx_strand_id
1 'polypeptide(L)'
;EGYLGSGGCARHGRDWRCSPFFAPTAKLRGMPPVLFHVGDYELIRDESVLLQKRMQEAGHTDATAKVYPRMWHCWHQYEEGGGEGMPLQKASRAMREIARWVRARFA
;
A
#
# COMPACT_ATOMS: atom_id res chain seq x y z
N GLU A 1 -22.22 -2.58 -6.64
CA GLU A 1 -21.93 -3.78 -5.83
C GLU A 1 -20.47 -4.14 -6.07
N GLY A 2 -19.62 -4.19 -5.03
CA GLY A 2 -18.16 -4.14 -5.16
C GLY A 2 -17.45 -5.37 -4.58
N TYR A 3 -16.21 -5.20 -4.09
CA TYR A 3 -15.39 -6.25 -3.45
C TYR A 3 -16.08 -7.01 -2.30
N LEU A 4 -17.16 -6.48 -1.73
CA LEU A 4 -17.90 -7.06 -0.61
C LEU A 4 -19.20 -7.77 -1.03
N GLY A 5 -19.49 -7.87 -2.33
CA GLY A 5 -20.72 -8.47 -2.86
C GLY A 5 -21.97 -7.60 -2.70
N SER A 6 -23.12 -8.12 -3.16
CA SER A 6 -24.41 -7.43 -3.06
C SER A 6 -24.78 -7.15 -1.61
N GLY A 7 -25.21 -5.92 -1.31
CA GLY A 7 -25.48 -5.43 0.06
C GLY A 7 -24.25 -5.39 1.00
N GLY A 8 -23.06 -5.79 0.54
CA GLY A 8 -21.87 -5.94 1.38
C GLY A 8 -21.36 -4.62 1.96
N CYS A 9 -21.43 -3.53 1.19
CA CYS A 9 -21.02 -2.22 1.68
C CYS A 9 -21.91 -1.75 2.85
N ALA A 10 -23.23 -1.94 2.77
CA ALA A 10 -24.15 -1.59 3.85
C ALA A 10 -23.89 -2.42 5.12
N ARG A 11 -23.53 -3.71 4.96
CA ARG A 11 -23.28 -4.62 6.08
C ARG A 11 -21.88 -4.51 6.69
N HIS A 12 -20.87 -4.25 5.87
CA HIS A 12 -19.45 -4.41 6.23
C HIS A 12 -18.57 -3.23 5.83
N GLY A 13 -19.13 -2.13 5.32
CA GLY A 13 -18.38 -0.99 4.81
C GLY A 13 -17.48 -0.29 5.85
N ARG A 14 -17.68 -0.55 7.15
CA ARG A 14 -16.83 -0.09 8.26
C ARG A 14 -16.15 -1.21 9.03
N ASP A 15 -16.25 -2.45 8.54
CA ASP A 15 -15.56 -3.57 9.15
C ASP A 15 -14.06 -3.42 8.89
N TRP A 16 -13.27 -3.37 9.96
CA TRP A 16 -11.82 -3.20 9.86
C TRP A 16 -11.12 -4.38 9.17
N ARG A 17 -11.76 -5.55 9.14
CA ARG A 17 -11.29 -6.72 8.40
C ARG A 17 -11.45 -6.53 6.89
N CYS A 18 -12.35 -5.64 6.47
CA CYS A 18 -12.56 -5.25 5.08
C CYS A 18 -11.73 -4.03 4.67
N SER A 19 -11.45 -3.10 5.60
CA SER A 19 -10.52 -1.99 5.36
C SER A 19 -9.75 -1.62 6.62
N PRO A 20 -8.39 -1.63 6.59
CA PRO A 20 -7.56 -1.26 7.74
C PRO A 20 -7.75 0.20 8.16
N PHE A 21 -8.36 1.03 7.32
CA PHE A 21 -8.71 2.41 7.68
C PHE A 21 -9.68 2.50 8.87
N PHE A 22 -10.50 1.46 9.08
CA PHE A 22 -11.40 1.35 10.22
C PHE A 22 -10.79 0.54 11.39
N ALA A 23 -9.53 0.11 11.28
CA ALA A 23 -8.89 -0.67 12.33
C ALA A 23 -8.75 0.11 13.64
N PRO A 24 -9.09 -0.51 14.79
CA PRO A 24 -8.80 0.06 16.09
C PRO A 24 -7.30 0.29 16.30
N THR A 25 -6.92 1.27 17.12
CA THR A 25 -5.53 1.59 17.44
C THR A 25 -4.71 0.36 17.86
N ALA A 26 -5.28 -0.52 18.68
CA ALA A 26 -4.59 -1.76 19.10
C ALA A 26 -4.28 -2.69 17.93
N LYS A 27 -5.13 -2.74 16.89
CA LYS A 27 -4.89 -3.53 15.68
C LYS A 27 -3.84 -2.86 14.79
N LEU A 28 -3.88 -1.54 14.62
CA LEU A 28 -2.88 -0.79 13.85
C LEU A 28 -1.47 -0.93 14.46
N ARG A 29 -1.36 -0.88 15.80
CA ARG A 29 -0.09 -1.09 16.53
C ARG A 29 0.49 -2.49 16.31
N GLY A 30 -0.39 -3.50 16.23
CA GLY A 30 -0.03 -4.91 16.12
C GLY A 30 0.12 -5.40 14.68
N MET A 31 0.09 -4.52 13.67
CA MET A 31 0.34 -4.90 12.29
C MET A 31 1.80 -5.37 12.11
N PRO A 32 2.07 -6.28 11.16
CA PRO A 32 3.44 -6.56 10.75
C PRO A 32 4.07 -5.29 10.14
N PRO A 33 5.41 -5.23 9.99
CA PRO A 33 6.05 -4.17 9.20
C PRO A 33 5.34 -3.90 7.88
N VAL A 34 5.16 -2.63 7.52
CA VAL A 34 4.45 -2.24 6.29
C VAL A 34 5.26 -1.26 5.45
N LEU A 35 5.34 -1.55 4.15
CA LEU A 35 5.80 -0.64 3.10
C LEU A 35 4.63 -0.32 2.16
N PHE A 36 4.18 0.92 2.18
CA PHE A 36 3.28 1.46 1.16
C PHE A 36 4.10 2.06 0.03
N HIS A 37 3.89 1.57 -1.19
CA HIS A 37 4.29 2.24 -2.43
C HIS A 37 3.02 2.78 -3.08
N VAL A 38 3.00 4.08 -3.37
CA VAL A 38 1.87 4.70 -4.07
C VAL A 38 2.39 5.74 -5.06
N GLY A 39 1.72 5.90 -6.19
CA GLY A 39 1.98 6.95 -7.16
C GLY A 39 1.39 8.28 -6.70
N ASP A 40 2.02 9.37 -7.11
CA ASP A 40 1.49 10.72 -6.93
C ASP A 40 0.16 10.94 -7.71
N TYR A 41 0.01 10.30 -8.87
CA TYR A 41 -1.20 10.37 -9.69
C TYR A 41 -2.15 9.20 -9.40
N GLU A 42 -2.46 8.98 -8.12
CA GLU A 42 -3.39 7.96 -7.66
C GLU A 42 -4.46 8.53 -6.74
N LEU A 43 -5.71 8.09 -6.93
CA LEU A 43 -6.81 8.42 -6.02
C LEU A 43 -6.54 7.92 -4.58
N ILE A 44 -5.84 6.79 -4.45
CA ILE A 44 -5.53 6.13 -3.17
C ILE A 44 -4.24 6.66 -2.50
N ARG A 45 -3.62 7.72 -3.04
CA ARG A 45 -2.39 8.32 -2.49
C ARG A 45 -2.57 8.75 -1.05
N ASP A 46 -3.60 9.53 -0.77
CA ASP A 46 -3.82 10.11 0.55
C ASP A 46 -4.22 9.05 1.57
N GLU A 47 -4.95 8.02 1.15
CA GLU A 47 -5.27 6.87 2.02
C GLU A 47 -3.99 6.13 2.46
N SER A 48 -3.03 5.94 1.56
CA SER A 48 -1.76 5.28 1.86
C SER A 48 -0.92 6.07 2.86
N VAL A 49 -0.81 7.40 2.66
CA VAL A 49 -0.06 8.30 3.56
C VAL A 49 -0.77 8.43 4.91
N LEU A 50 -2.09 8.58 4.91
CA LEU A 50 -2.88 8.71 6.13
C LEU A 50 -2.86 7.42 6.96
N LEU A 51 -2.96 6.25 6.34
CA LEU A 51 -2.90 4.98 7.07
C LEU A 51 -1.53 4.78 7.72
N GLN A 52 -0.44 5.08 7.00
CA GLN A 52 0.91 5.03 7.57
C GLN A 52 1.06 5.96 8.78
N LYS A 53 0.58 7.20 8.68
CA LYS A 53 0.59 8.16 9.80
C LYS A 53 -0.21 7.62 10.99
N ARG A 54 -1.42 7.11 10.75
CA ARG A 54 -2.27 6.51 11.80
C ARG A 54 -1.62 5.29 12.46
N MET A 55 -0.86 4.50 11.73
CA MET A 55 -0.09 3.39 12.29
C MET A 55 1.00 3.90 13.24
N GLN A 56 1.74 4.93 12.85
CA GLN A 56 2.75 5.56 13.71
C GLN A 56 2.13 6.19 14.97
N GLU A 57 1.03 6.93 14.83
CA GLU A 57 0.26 7.50 15.96
C GLU A 57 -0.28 6.41 16.89
N ALA A 58 -0.64 5.24 16.32
CA ALA A 58 -1.01 4.07 17.09
C ALA A 58 0.17 3.37 17.78
N GLY A 59 1.41 3.86 17.62
CA GLY A 59 2.62 3.30 18.22
C GLY A 59 3.26 2.16 17.44
N HIS A 60 2.90 1.97 16.16
CA HIS A 60 3.60 1.03 15.30
C HIS A 60 4.97 1.58 14.89
N THR A 61 6.01 0.78 15.06
CA THR A 61 7.41 1.19 14.87
C THR A 61 7.97 1.01 13.46
N ASP A 62 7.26 0.32 12.56
CA ASP A 62 7.79 -0.05 11.24
C ASP A 62 6.75 0.08 10.13
N ALA A 63 6.31 1.32 9.90
CA ALA A 63 5.40 1.68 8.83
C ALA A 63 6.01 2.79 7.96
N THR A 64 6.25 2.50 6.68
CA THR A 64 6.84 3.43 5.71
C THR A 64 5.88 3.65 4.54
N ALA A 65 5.70 4.89 4.12
CA ALA A 65 4.99 5.24 2.89
C ALA A 65 5.93 5.98 1.94
N LYS A 66 5.97 5.53 0.68
CA LYS A 66 6.72 6.18 -0.40
C LYS A 66 5.78 6.58 -1.52
N VAL A 67 5.66 7.88 -1.70
CA VAL A 67 4.98 8.47 -2.85
C VAL A 67 5.97 8.59 -4.01
N TYR A 68 5.66 7.96 -5.13
CA TYR A 68 6.49 7.99 -6.33
C TYR A 68 6.01 9.10 -7.28
N PRO A 69 6.83 10.13 -7.56
CA PRO A 69 6.42 11.24 -8.42
C PRO A 69 6.09 10.75 -9.83
N ARG A 70 5.00 11.28 -10.41
CA ARG A 70 4.57 10.97 -11.79
C ARG A 70 4.28 9.50 -12.06
N MET A 71 3.94 8.70 -11.05
CA MET A 71 3.51 7.30 -11.23
C MET A 71 2.00 7.17 -11.07
N TRP A 72 1.43 6.24 -11.84
CA TRP A 72 0.02 5.84 -11.80
C TRP A 72 -0.13 4.50 -11.08
N HIS A 73 -1.36 4.06 -10.90
CA HIS A 73 -1.70 2.82 -10.21
C HIS A 73 -0.94 1.60 -10.72
N CYS A 74 -0.33 0.84 -9.81
CA CYS A 74 0.40 -0.40 -10.09
C CYS A 74 1.50 -0.29 -11.16
N TRP A 75 2.17 0.87 -11.28
CA TRP A 75 3.28 1.08 -12.23
C TRP A 75 4.39 0.01 -12.13
N HIS A 76 4.50 -0.70 -11.00
CA HIS A 76 5.44 -1.82 -10.80
C HIS A 76 5.35 -2.89 -11.90
N GLN A 77 4.15 -3.12 -12.45
CA GLN A 77 3.92 -4.09 -13.53
C GLN A 77 4.69 -3.76 -14.82
N TYR A 78 5.20 -2.54 -14.94
CA TYR A 78 5.96 -2.08 -16.10
C TYR A 78 7.47 -2.24 -15.93
N GLU A 79 7.95 -3.05 -14.97
CA GLU A 79 9.39 -3.37 -14.84
C GLU A 79 9.96 -3.93 -16.15
N GLU A 80 9.21 -4.79 -16.84
CA GLU A 80 9.56 -5.34 -18.16
C GLU A 80 8.76 -4.67 -19.30
N GLY A 81 8.11 -3.55 -19.01
CA GLY A 81 7.32 -2.78 -19.97
C GLY A 81 5.89 -3.28 -20.19
N GLY A 82 5.29 -3.96 -19.21
CA GLY A 82 3.88 -4.36 -19.28
C GLY A 82 3.56 -5.34 -20.42
N GLY A 83 4.55 -6.12 -20.86
CA GLY A 83 4.43 -7.05 -22.00
C GLY A 83 4.88 -6.47 -23.35
N GLU A 84 5.19 -5.17 -23.42
CA GLU A 84 5.62 -4.51 -24.67
C GLU A 84 7.15 -4.42 -24.83
N GLY A 85 7.92 -4.91 -23.85
CA GLY A 85 9.39 -4.91 -23.92
C GLY A 85 10.03 -3.53 -23.77
N MET A 86 9.31 -2.55 -23.21
CA MET A 86 9.81 -1.21 -22.92
C MET A 86 9.84 -0.94 -21.40
N PRO A 87 10.93 -1.31 -20.70
CA PRO A 87 11.04 -1.17 -19.24
C PRO A 87 10.84 0.25 -18.72
N LEU A 88 9.98 0.39 -17.70
CA LEU A 88 9.89 1.61 -16.91
C LEU A 88 10.94 1.57 -15.79
N GLN A 89 11.99 2.40 -15.91
CA GLN A 89 13.08 2.47 -14.94
C GLN A 89 12.61 2.68 -13.48
N LYS A 90 11.54 3.46 -13.29
CA LYS A 90 10.94 3.67 -11.96
C LYS A 90 10.27 2.42 -11.40
N ALA A 91 9.72 1.56 -12.25
CA ALA A 91 9.19 0.27 -11.83
C ALA A 91 10.32 -0.64 -11.35
N SER A 92 11.40 -0.79 -12.13
CA SER A 92 12.55 -1.61 -11.72
C SER A 92 13.21 -1.11 -10.44
N ARG A 93 13.27 0.22 -10.23
CA ARG A 93 13.73 0.81 -8.97
C ARG A 93 12.80 0.44 -7.82
N ALA A 94 11.49 0.58 -7.99
CA ALA A 94 10.52 0.26 -6.96
C ALA A 94 10.56 -1.22 -6.57
N MET A 95 10.70 -2.13 -7.53
CA MET A 95 10.84 -3.57 -7.30
C MET A 95 12.13 -3.90 -6.53
N ARG A 96 13.26 -3.30 -6.90
CA ARG A 96 14.51 -3.41 -6.13
C ARG A 96 14.39 -2.86 -4.70
N GLU A 97 13.65 -1.78 -4.50
CA GLU A 97 13.37 -1.23 -3.17
C GLU A 97 12.53 -2.19 -2.32
N ILE A 98 11.49 -2.78 -2.89
CA ILE A 98 10.66 -3.81 -2.22
C ILE A 98 11.53 -5.01 -1.85
N ALA A 99 12.33 -5.54 -2.79
CA ALA A 99 13.20 -6.68 -2.54
C ALA A 99 14.19 -6.44 -1.38
N ARG A 100 14.82 -5.26 -1.33
CA ARG A 100 15.69 -4.88 -0.21
C ARG A 100 14.92 -4.76 1.11
N TRP A 101 13.73 -4.16 1.08
CA TRP A 101 12.90 -3.98 2.27
C TRP A 101 12.46 -5.31 2.88
N VAL A 102 12.08 -6.28 2.03
CA VAL A 102 11.73 -7.65 2.44
C VAL A 102 12.96 -8.36 3.00
N ARG A 103 14.09 -8.37 2.28
CA ARG A 103 15.32 -9.04 2.76
C ARG A 103 15.78 -8.51 4.12
N ALA A 104 15.62 -7.23 4.39
CA ALA A 104 16.01 -6.64 5.68
C ALA A 104 15.14 -7.07 6.88
N ARG A 105 14.01 -7.75 6.65
CA ARG A 105 13.03 -8.16 7.69
C ARG A 105 12.82 -9.66 7.79
N PHE A 106 13.20 -10.40 6.76
CA PHE A 106 12.97 -11.84 6.64
C PHE A 106 14.26 -12.65 6.44
N ALA A 107 15.43 -12.01 6.55
CA ALA A 107 16.73 -12.69 6.56
C ALA A 107 17.18 -13.02 7.99
#